data_AF-A0A238BYK6-F1
#
_entry.id   AF-A0A238BYK6-F1
#
_cell.length_a   1.000
_cell.length_b   1.000
_cell.length_c   1.000
_cell.angle_alpha   90.00
_cell.angle_beta   90.00
_cell.angle_gamma   90.00
#
_symmetry.space_group_name_H-M   'P 1'
#
loop_
_entity.id
_entity.type
_entity.pdbx_description
1 polymer ?
#
loop_
_entity_poly.entity_id
_entity_poly.type
_entity_poly.pdbx_seq_one_letter_code
_entity_poly.pdbx_strand_id
1 'polypeptide(L)'
;MLHERLIFSVEDLSGRRPLTHAEVVRSNVAFGCVPRLDEAECQRSLCYNLYYRTMDGTCNNLFRPLRGAAFRPYNSFKFNHCIRVSRSSAICGSGNQKPRQQLNENTNFIDGSPIYGSSVGVSRTGFLKTVFFNGFRLLPFDISVCRSATFCPAIFVAGDSRVNLFMGLSAYHILLTREHNRLASQLQQLNPHWDGDRLFMETRKIVGAEIQAITYREFLPKILGSTFAKTIGQYHGYDPNIDPTLVNEFNSAAFRFGHGMIQEIYPRLDQNFNNISLGSFSFFEGTLHNDRLIFGGGIDPILRGMMILPVRRSQRLTTAVTENLFGNTDLGTINIQRGRDHGLPSYTRFRQFCGLSTATTFDHFSREIMSPQIRAKLQLIYGTPDKVDLFVGGLLEDPVQEGFVGPTFACIIGPQFQRTRDGDRFYYENPGIFTHAQLKEIRKISFSRLLCDNGDNINHVPREAFRIGELTSCTQIPQMDLTKWKE
;
A
#
# COMPACT_ATOMS: atom_id res chain seq x y z
N MET A 1 6.81 63.95 -27.69
CA MET A 1 7.93 63.69 -28.62
C MET A 1 8.65 62.42 -28.20
N LEU A 2 8.19 61.27 -28.69
CA LEU A 2 9.01 60.10 -28.98
C LEU A 2 8.54 59.71 -30.37
N HIS A 3 9.39 59.90 -31.36
CA HIS A 3 9.06 59.79 -32.77
C HIS A 3 8.42 58.43 -33.08
N GLU A 4 7.28 58.45 -33.80
CA GLU A 4 6.62 57.31 -34.45
C GLU A 4 7.50 56.62 -35.53
N ARG A 5 8.83 56.78 -35.48
CA ARG A 5 9.80 56.26 -36.45
C ARG A 5 10.93 55.42 -35.84
N LEU A 6 10.84 55.01 -34.58
CA LEU A 6 11.87 54.16 -33.94
C LEU A 6 11.33 52.85 -33.35
N ILE A 7 10.08 52.49 -33.64
CA ILE A 7 9.56 51.17 -33.26
C ILE A 7 9.99 50.18 -34.35
N PHE A 8 11.08 49.46 -34.09
CA PHE A 8 11.42 48.29 -34.89
C PHE A 8 10.31 47.25 -34.67
N SER A 9 9.56 46.90 -35.71
CA SER A 9 8.50 45.89 -35.68
C SER A 9 9.05 44.46 -35.86
N VAL A 10 10.36 44.34 -36.02
CA VAL A 10 11.07 43.07 -36.15
C VAL A 10 11.70 42.75 -34.81
N GLU A 11 11.42 41.55 -34.33
CA GLU A 11 12.02 41.01 -33.12
C GLU A 11 13.53 40.80 -33.33
N ASP A 12 14.36 41.35 -32.44
CA ASP A 12 15.81 41.10 -32.46
C ASP A 12 16.13 39.76 -31.78
N LEU A 13 16.52 38.79 -32.61
CA LEU A 13 16.91 37.43 -32.21
C LEU A 13 18.43 37.22 -32.23
N SER A 14 19.23 38.26 -32.43
CA SER A 14 20.70 38.12 -32.54
C SER A 14 21.35 37.50 -31.29
N GLY A 15 20.74 37.68 -30.12
CA GLY A 15 21.21 37.14 -28.84
C GLY A 15 20.52 35.86 -28.35
N ARG A 16 19.55 35.30 -29.10
CA ARG A 16 18.77 34.14 -28.64
C ARG A 16 18.20 33.35 -29.81
N ARG A 17 18.13 32.02 -29.70
CA ARG A 17 17.53 31.19 -30.75
C ARG A 17 16.16 30.66 -30.33
N PRO A 18 15.05 31.10 -30.96
CA PRO A 18 13.75 30.49 -30.74
C PRO A 18 13.75 29.04 -31.24
N LEU A 19 12.99 28.18 -30.57
CA LEU A 19 12.84 26.79 -30.99
C LEU A 19 11.66 26.65 -31.93
N THR A 20 11.88 25.96 -33.05
CA THR A 20 10.80 25.58 -33.96
C THR A 20 10.12 24.30 -33.49
N HIS A 21 8.85 24.11 -33.87
CA HIS A 21 8.11 22.89 -33.57
C HIS A 21 8.82 21.63 -34.10
N ALA A 22 9.43 21.70 -35.30
CA ALA A 22 10.15 20.59 -35.89
C ALA A 22 11.39 20.17 -35.08
N GLU A 23 12.13 21.13 -34.51
CA GLU A 23 13.28 20.86 -33.65
C GLU A 23 12.86 20.24 -32.32
N VAL A 24 11.75 20.72 -31.75
CA VAL A 24 11.15 20.15 -30.53
C VAL A 24 10.75 18.70 -30.76
N VAL A 25 10.04 18.42 -31.86
CA VAL A 25 9.64 17.04 -32.21
C VAL A 25 10.86 16.15 -32.44
N ARG A 26 11.85 16.62 -33.21
CA ARG A 26 13.06 15.83 -33.52
C ARG A 26 13.88 15.52 -32.28
N SER A 27 14.07 16.49 -31.38
CA SER A 27 14.78 16.30 -30.11
C SER A 27 14.01 15.37 -29.18
N ASN A 28 12.68 15.51 -29.10
CA ASN A 28 11.86 14.65 -28.27
C ASN A 28 11.87 13.19 -28.76
N VAL A 29 11.87 12.98 -30.09
CA VAL A 29 11.96 11.63 -30.69
C VAL A 29 13.34 11.00 -30.46
N ALA A 30 14.43 11.78 -30.50
CA ALA A 30 15.78 11.26 -30.37
C ALA A 30 16.23 11.04 -28.92
N PHE A 31 15.82 11.92 -28.00
CA PHE A 31 16.36 11.98 -26.63
C PHE A 31 15.29 12.03 -25.55
N GLY A 32 14.00 12.00 -25.89
CA GLY A 32 12.89 12.12 -24.93
C GLY A 32 12.85 13.45 -24.18
N CYS A 33 13.54 14.48 -24.69
CA CYS A 33 13.71 15.78 -24.05
C CYS A 33 13.47 16.92 -25.04
N VAL A 34 12.82 17.98 -24.58
CA VAL A 34 12.64 19.23 -25.33
C VAL A 34 13.86 20.13 -25.09
N PRO A 35 14.46 20.75 -26.14
CA PRO A 35 15.58 21.66 -25.96
C PRO A 35 15.19 22.84 -25.07
N ARG A 36 16.14 23.34 -24.27
CA ARG A 36 15.91 24.51 -23.42
C ARG A 36 16.09 25.78 -24.27
N LEU A 37 15.20 26.76 -24.11
CA LEU A 37 15.41 28.12 -24.64
C LEU A 37 16.62 28.78 -23.96
N ASP A 38 17.45 29.44 -24.77
CA ASP A 38 18.59 30.24 -24.33
C ASP A 38 18.17 31.38 -23.39
N GLU A 39 19.14 31.94 -22.66
CA GLU A 39 18.90 33.15 -21.89
C GLU A 39 18.59 34.34 -22.81
N ALA A 40 17.82 35.30 -22.30
CA ALA A 40 17.35 36.44 -23.10
C ALA A 40 17.60 37.75 -22.38
N GLU A 41 18.14 38.73 -23.09
CA GLU A 41 18.42 40.08 -22.60
C GLU A 41 17.39 41.07 -23.17
N CYS A 42 16.32 41.35 -22.41
CA CYS A 42 15.21 42.18 -22.91
C CYS A 42 15.61 43.62 -23.24
N GLN A 43 16.70 44.12 -22.66
CA GLN A 43 17.20 45.47 -22.92
C GLN A 43 17.70 45.67 -24.35
N ARG A 44 18.14 44.60 -25.04
CA ARG A 44 18.63 44.70 -26.43
C ARG A 44 17.56 45.14 -27.42
N SER A 45 16.32 44.73 -27.16
CA SER A 45 15.16 45.10 -27.99
C SER A 45 14.06 45.71 -27.13
N LEU A 46 14.44 46.61 -26.21
CA LEU A 46 13.51 47.16 -25.23
C LEU A 46 12.32 47.87 -25.91
N CYS A 47 12.58 48.62 -26.97
CA CYS A 47 11.52 49.29 -27.74
C CYS A 47 10.53 48.30 -28.36
N TYR A 48 10.97 47.11 -28.81
CA TYR A 48 10.07 46.06 -29.30
C TYR A 48 9.28 45.45 -28.14
N ASN A 49 9.98 45.02 -27.07
CA ASN A 49 9.40 44.31 -25.92
C ASN A 49 8.41 45.16 -25.09
N LEU A 50 8.48 46.50 -25.19
CA LEU A 50 7.52 47.40 -24.56
C LEU A 50 6.20 47.51 -25.33
N TYR A 51 6.19 47.26 -26.64
CA TYR A 51 5.03 47.44 -27.51
C TYR A 51 4.45 46.12 -28.03
N TYR A 52 5.28 45.09 -28.21
CA TYR A 52 4.91 43.82 -28.81
C TYR A 52 5.36 42.63 -27.95
N ARG A 53 4.60 41.54 -28.03
CA ARG A 53 4.97 40.25 -27.41
C ARG A 53 5.89 39.51 -28.36
N THR A 54 6.97 38.94 -27.82
CA THR A 54 7.80 37.97 -28.54
C THR A 54 6.99 36.71 -28.87
N MET A 55 7.39 36.01 -29.94
CA MET A 55 6.64 34.84 -30.43
C MET A 55 6.67 33.65 -29.47
N ASP A 56 7.74 33.50 -28.69
CA ASP A 56 7.91 32.43 -27.70
C ASP A 56 7.55 32.89 -26.28
N GLY A 57 7.03 34.11 -26.10
CA GLY A 57 6.62 34.65 -24.80
C GLY A 57 7.77 35.09 -23.89
N THR A 58 9.01 35.05 -24.38
CA THR A 58 10.19 35.61 -23.68
C THR A 58 10.05 37.12 -23.50
N CYS A 59 10.65 37.70 -22.45
CA CYS A 59 10.61 39.13 -22.15
C CYS A 59 9.23 39.72 -21.79
N ASN A 60 8.20 38.89 -21.65
CA ASN A 60 6.92 39.32 -21.06
C ASN A 60 7.11 39.83 -19.63
N ASN A 61 8.07 39.25 -18.90
CA ASN A 61 8.60 39.80 -17.67
C ASN A 61 10.02 40.34 -17.91
N LEU A 62 10.17 41.67 -17.95
CA LEU A 62 11.44 42.34 -18.27
C LEU A 62 12.58 42.03 -17.29
N PHE A 63 12.28 41.69 -16.03
CA PHE A 63 13.27 41.36 -15.00
C PHE A 63 13.59 39.87 -14.91
N ARG A 64 12.66 39.03 -15.38
CA ARG A 64 12.78 37.56 -15.41
C ARG A 64 12.32 37.07 -16.79
N PRO A 65 13.14 37.27 -17.83
CA PRO A 65 12.75 37.16 -19.24
C PRO A 65 12.06 35.85 -19.63
N LEU A 66 12.39 34.75 -18.97
CA LEU A 66 11.89 33.42 -19.32
C LEU A 66 10.64 33.01 -18.53
N ARG A 67 10.06 33.89 -17.69
CA ARG A 67 8.81 33.59 -16.96
C ARG A 67 7.62 33.69 -17.91
N GLY A 68 6.94 32.56 -18.12
CA GLY A 68 5.80 32.47 -19.05
C GLY A 68 6.20 32.20 -20.50
N ALA A 69 7.50 32.09 -20.80
CA ALA A 69 7.97 31.69 -22.12
C ALA A 69 7.62 30.22 -22.43
N ALA A 70 7.38 29.93 -23.70
CA ALA A 70 7.14 28.60 -24.24
C ALA A 70 8.33 27.67 -23.99
N PHE A 71 8.12 26.35 -24.07
CA PHE A 71 9.18 25.35 -23.89
C PHE A 71 9.95 25.48 -22.56
N ARG A 72 9.32 26.09 -21.55
CA ARG A 72 9.80 26.12 -20.17
C ARG A 72 8.98 25.14 -19.34
N PRO A 73 9.60 24.49 -18.34
CA PRO A 73 8.87 23.66 -17.40
C PRO A 73 7.84 24.47 -16.61
N TYR A 74 6.71 23.86 -16.27
CA TYR A 74 5.73 24.41 -15.33
C TYR A 74 6.41 24.70 -13.98
N ASN A 75 5.90 25.70 -13.24
CA ASN A 75 6.55 26.16 -12.00
C ASN A 75 6.70 25.06 -10.92
N SER A 76 5.88 24.01 -10.96
CA SER A 76 5.97 22.83 -10.09
C SER A 76 7.20 21.94 -10.36
N PHE A 77 7.83 22.05 -11.53
CA PHE A 77 8.95 21.19 -11.95
C PHE A 77 10.34 21.71 -11.51
N LYS A 78 10.41 22.86 -10.83
CA LYS A 78 11.70 23.51 -10.47
C LYS A 78 12.38 22.91 -9.23
N PHE A 79 11.79 21.92 -8.57
CA PHE A 79 12.36 21.30 -7.38
C PHE A 79 12.16 19.76 -7.40
N ASN A 80 13.29 19.03 -7.42
CA ASN A 80 13.52 17.57 -7.35
C ASN A 80 13.63 16.78 -8.69
N HIS A 81 14.88 16.46 -9.09
CA HIS A 81 15.26 15.83 -10.35
C HIS A 81 15.34 14.28 -10.39
N CYS A 82 14.95 13.55 -9.34
CA CYS A 82 14.78 12.10 -9.40
C CYS A 82 13.95 11.56 -8.22
N ILE A 83 13.21 10.47 -8.45
CA ILE A 83 12.60 9.67 -7.37
C ILE A 83 13.66 8.68 -6.88
N ARG A 84 14.05 8.79 -5.61
CA ARG A 84 15.09 7.93 -5.03
C ARG A 84 14.52 6.54 -4.75
N VAL A 85 15.12 5.51 -5.37
CA VAL A 85 14.79 4.11 -5.13
C VAL A 85 16.06 3.33 -4.82
N SER A 86 16.21 2.91 -3.57
CA SER A 86 17.31 2.02 -3.19
C SER A 86 17.01 0.59 -3.65
N ARG A 87 18.00 -0.06 -4.28
CA ARG A 87 17.92 -1.49 -4.60
C ARG A 87 17.71 -2.30 -3.33
N SER A 88 16.91 -3.36 -3.42
CA SER A 88 16.72 -4.31 -2.32
C SER A 88 18.04 -5.02 -2.01
N SER A 89 18.28 -5.28 -0.73
CA SER A 89 19.42 -6.06 -0.26
C SER A 89 19.44 -7.42 -0.96
N ALA A 90 20.63 -7.84 -1.39
CA ALA A 90 20.83 -9.16 -2.00
C ALA A 90 21.22 -10.19 -0.95
N ILE A 91 20.80 -11.43 -1.17
CA ILE A 91 21.32 -12.59 -0.46
C ILE A 91 22.78 -12.79 -0.86
N CYS A 92 23.66 -13.02 0.12
CA CYS A 92 25.07 -13.29 -0.10
C CYS A 92 25.28 -14.44 -1.11
N GLY A 93 26.24 -14.28 -2.02
CA GLY A 93 26.52 -15.27 -3.07
C GLY A 93 25.61 -15.20 -4.30
N SER A 94 24.53 -14.40 -4.28
CA SER A 94 23.72 -14.09 -5.46
C SER A 94 24.27 -12.88 -6.23
N GLY A 95 24.02 -12.80 -7.54
CA GLY A 95 24.44 -11.69 -8.40
C GLY A 95 25.87 -11.80 -8.96
N ASN A 96 26.54 -12.94 -8.74
CA ASN A 96 27.84 -13.26 -9.35
C ASN A 96 27.72 -14.57 -10.17
N GLN A 97 27.75 -15.74 -9.51
CA GLN A 97 27.62 -17.05 -10.17
C GLN A 97 26.16 -17.51 -10.36
N LYS A 98 25.23 -16.95 -9.58
CA LYS A 98 23.78 -17.20 -9.65
C LYS A 98 23.03 -15.87 -9.83
N PRO A 99 21.84 -15.85 -10.43
CA PRO A 99 21.02 -14.63 -10.51
C PRO A 99 20.84 -13.97 -9.14
N ARG A 100 20.85 -12.64 -9.10
CA ARG A 100 20.66 -11.86 -7.85
C ARG A 100 19.30 -12.20 -7.24
N GLN A 101 19.28 -12.52 -5.95
CA GLN A 101 18.07 -12.79 -5.18
C GLN A 101 17.96 -11.83 -4.00
N GLN A 102 16.74 -11.47 -3.64
CA GLN A 102 16.43 -10.61 -2.49
C GLN A 102 16.06 -11.46 -1.28
N LEU A 103 16.07 -10.85 -0.10
CA LEU A 103 15.76 -11.50 1.16
C LEU A 103 14.35 -11.12 1.66
N ASN A 104 13.72 -12.03 2.40
CA ASN A 104 12.56 -11.73 3.22
C ASN A 104 12.99 -11.63 4.69
N GLU A 105 12.70 -10.50 5.33
CA GLU A 105 13.04 -10.27 6.75
C GLU A 105 11.97 -10.84 7.69
N ASN A 106 10.80 -11.22 7.14
CA ASN A 106 9.67 -11.71 7.92
C ASN A 106 9.42 -13.20 7.71
N THR A 107 8.72 -13.81 8.67
CA THR A 107 8.20 -15.17 8.50
C THR A 107 7.22 -15.20 7.32
N ASN A 108 7.25 -16.28 6.52
CA ASN A 108 6.33 -16.44 5.37
C ASN A 108 4.92 -16.86 5.81
N PHE A 109 4.77 -17.26 7.07
CA PHE A 109 3.53 -17.77 7.64
C PHE A 109 2.61 -16.62 8.07
N ILE A 110 1.32 -16.92 8.14
CA ILE A 110 0.34 -16.01 8.75
C ILE A 110 0.29 -16.35 10.24
N ASP A 111 1.23 -15.81 11.01
CA ASP A 111 1.51 -16.18 12.40
C ASP A 111 1.46 -15.00 13.39
N GLY A 112 0.99 -13.84 12.92
CA GLY A 112 0.97 -12.60 13.68
C GLY A 112 2.34 -11.93 13.85
N SER A 113 3.37 -12.31 13.08
CA SER A 113 4.70 -11.68 13.12
C SER A 113 4.70 -10.15 13.00
N PRO A 114 3.75 -9.45 12.34
CA PRO A 114 3.70 -7.98 12.42
C PRO A 114 3.46 -7.43 13.84
N ILE A 115 2.90 -8.23 14.73
CA ILE A 115 2.67 -7.91 16.13
C ILE A 115 3.83 -8.42 17.00
N TYR A 116 4.25 -9.66 16.78
CA TYR A 116 5.20 -10.37 17.65
C TYR A 116 6.68 -10.23 17.25
N GLY A 117 6.95 -9.81 16.03
CA GLY A 117 8.29 -9.75 15.43
C GLY A 117 8.72 -11.06 14.78
N SER A 118 9.73 -10.93 13.91
CA SER A 118 10.38 -12.05 13.20
C SER A 118 11.78 -12.36 13.75
N SER A 119 12.18 -11.70 14.85
CA SER A 119 13.47 -11.84 15.51
C SER A 119 13.32 -12.14 17.01
N VAL A 120 14.43 -12.42 17.69
CA VAL A 120 14.42 -12.93 19.08
C VAL A 120 13.97 -11.84 20.06
N GLY A 121 12.83 -12.05 20.70
CA GLY A 121 12.32 -11.21 21.78
C GLY A 121 11.03 -11.78 22.35
N VAL A 122 11.09 -12.48 23.48
CA VAL A 122 9.91 -13.07 24.13
C VAL A 122 9.53 -12.24 25.35
N SER A 123 8.25 -11.91 25.48
CA SER A 123 7.72 -11.31 26.69
C SER A 123 7.56 -12.39 27.76
N ARG A 124 8.22 -12.21 28.92
CA ARG A 124 8.16 -13.16 30.05
C ARG A 124 6.93 -13.00 30.93
N THR A 125 6.07 -12.02 30.65
CA THR A 125 4.91 -11.69 31.52
C THR A 125 3.60 -12.24 30.99
N GLY A 126 3.56 -12.80 29.79
CA GLY A 126 2.31 -13.17 29.11
C GLY A 126 1.66 -12.03 28.32
N PHE A 127 2.07 -10.77 28.52
CA PHE A 127 1.45 -9.60 27.92
C PHE A 127 2.40 -8.87 26.96
N LEU A 128 1.83 -8.25 25.92
CA LEU A 128 2.52 -7.28 25.09
C LEU A 128 2.61 -5.92 25.78
N LYS A 129 3.74 -5.25 25.60
CA LYS A 129 3.96 -3.90 26.13
C LYS A 129 2.93 -2.95 25.51
N THR A 130 2.28 -2.15 26.36
CA THR A 130 1.39 -1.06 25.96
C THR A 130 1.65 0.15 26.86
N VAL A 131 1.31 1.34 26.38
CA VAL A 131 1.41 2.58 27.15
C VAL A 131 0.04 3.25 27.20
N PHE A 132 -0.25 3.93 28.31
CA PHE A 132 -1.45 4.77 28.41
C PHE A 132 -1.03 6.22 28.21
N PHE A 133 -1.50 6.85 27.13
CA PHE A 133 -1.15 8.22 26.78
C PHE A 133 -2.32 8.92 26.10
N ASN A 134 -2.55 10.19 26.46
CA ASN A 134 -3.66 11.00 25.97
C ASN A 134 -5.04 10.32 26.08
N GLY A 135 -5.27 9.54 27.14
CA GLY A 135 -6.53 8.81 27.35
C GLY A 135 -6.67 7.49 26.58
N PHE A 136 -5.65 7.07 25.81
CA PHE A 136 -5.69 5.87 24.99
C PHE A 136 -4.63 4.84 25.40
N ARG A 137 -4.97 3.56 25.29
CA ARG A 137 -4.00 2.46 25.38
C ARG A 137 -3.38 2.21 24.02
N LEU A 138 -2.09 2.50 23.86
CA LEU A 138 -1.37 2.52 22.58
C LEU A 138 -0.18 1.54 22.60
N LEU A 139 0.40 1.35 21.41
CA LEU A 139 1.70 0.69 21.24
C LEU A 139 2.80 1.48 21.97
N PRO A 140 3.88 0.82 22.43
CA PRO A 140 5.01 1.50 23.05
C PRO A 140 5.67 2.48 22.06
N PHE A 141 6.17 3.59 22.59
CA PHE A 141 6.92 4.57 21.81
C PHE A 141 8.40 4.19 21.73
N ASP A 142 9.02 4.49 20.58
CA ASP A 142 10.47 4.47 20.48
C ASP A 142 11.04 5.73 21.13
N ILE A 143 11.48 5.59 22.38
CA ILE A 143 12.08 6.70 23.12
C ILE A 143 13.52 7.01 22.69
N SER A 144 14.17 6.13 21.92
CA SER A 144 15.56 6.32 21.49
C SER A 144 15.69 7.42 20.43
N VAL A 145 14.61 7.71 19.70
CA VAL A 145 14.55 8.77 18.69
C VAL A 145 14.15 10.13 19.27
N CYS A 146 13.82 10.22 20.56
CA CYS A 146 13.54 11.50 21.22
C CYS A 146 14.83 12.34 21.29
N ARG A 147 14.80 13.58 20.77
CA ARG A 147 15.94 14.51 20.92
C ARG A 147 15.90 15.25 22.26
N SER A 148 14.71 15.47 22.81
CA SER A 148 14.46 16.04 24.14
C SER A 148 13.06 15.64 24.62
N ALA A 149 12.75 15.88 25.91
CA ALA A 149 11.41 15.67 26.45
C ALA A 149 10.32 16.54 25.77
N THR A 150 10.70 17.69 25.20
CA THR A 150 9.80 18.60 24.47
C THR A 150 9.78 18.35 22.95
N PHE A 151 10.70 17.56 22.44
CA PHE A 151 10.80 17.18 21.02
C PHE A 151 11.02 15.67 20.91
N CYS A 152 9.92 14.93 21.08
CA CYS A 152 9.88 13.51 20.81
C CYS A 152 8.81 13.16 19.76
N PRO A 153 9.20 12.55 18.62
CA PRO A 153 8.23 12.13 17.62
C PRO A 153 7.41 10.94 18.14
N ALA A 154 6.11 10.92 17.84
CA ALA A 154 5.22 9.81 18.18
C ALA A 154 5.47 8.61 17.24
N ILE A 155 6.54 7.86 17.50
CA ILE A 155 6.91 6.66 16.73
C ILE A 155 6.55 5.42 17.53
N PHE A 156 5.66 4.59 17.01
CA PHE A 156 5.29 3.31 17.61
C PHE A 156 6.32 2.23 17.30
N VAL A 157 6.50 1.32 18.26
CA VAL A 157 7.28 0.09 18.13
C VAL A 157 6.31 -1.10 18.09
N ALA A 158 6.50 -1.97 17.11
CA ALA A 158 5.75 -3.21 16.91
C ALA A 158 6.67 -4.29 16.32
N GLY A 159 6.11 -5.47 16.03
CA GLY A 159 6.85 -6.56 15.38
C GLY A 159 7.34 -6.25 13.96
N ASP A 160 6.61 -5.41 13.22
CA ASP A 160 7.02 -4.90 11.90
C ASP A 160 7.34 -3.39 11.96
N SER A 161 8.46 -3.00 11.35
CA SER A 161 8.99 -1.63 11.35
C SER A 161 8.10 -0.63 10.60
N ARG A 162 7.18 -1.12 9.77
CA ARG A 162 6.28 -0.31 8.94
C ARG A 162 4.99 0.09 9.65
N VAL A 163 4.82 -0.24 10.94
CA VAL A 163 3.62 0.13 11.72
C VAL A 163 3.24 1.61 11.56
N ASN A 164 4.24 2.49 11.45
CA ASN A 164 4.06 3.94 11.36
C ASN A 164 3.73 4.46 9.94
N LEU A 165 3.64 3.61 8.91
CA LEU A 165 3.47 4.06 7.51
C LEU A 165 2.16 4.80 7.28
N PHE A 166 1.08 4.38 7.95
CA PHE A 166 -0.24 4.97 7.84
C PHE A 166 -0.98 4.83 9.17
N MET A 167 -1.62 5.90 9.66
CA MET A 167 -2.35 5.86 10.93
C MET A 167 -3.45 4.79 10.97
N GLY A 168 -4.08 4.47 9.83
CA GLY A 168 -4.99 3.34 9.75
C GLY A 168 -4.27 2.03 10.07
N LEU A 169 -3.09 1.78 9.49
CA LEU A 169 -2.27 0.60 9.80
C LEU A 169 -1.87 0.57 11.29
N SER A 170 -1.43 1.69 11.85
CA SER A 170 -1.15 1.82 13.30
C SER A 170 -2.37 1.42 14.14
N ALA A 171 -3.59 1.82 13.73
CA ALA A 171 -4.83 1.45 14.41
C ALA A 171 -5.07 -0.08 14.39
N TYR A 172 -4.81 -0.79 13.28
CA TYR A 172 -4.88 -2.25 13.24
C TYR A 172 -3.86 -2.92 14.16
N HIS A 173 -2.61 -2.42 14.20
CA HIS A 173 -1.60 -2.97 15.11
C HIS A 173 -1.97 -2.75 16.59
N ILE A 174 -2.51 -1.58 16.95
CA ILE A 174 -3.03 -1.31 18.29
C ILE A 174 -4.17 -2.27 18.62
N LEU A 175 -5.12 -2.46 17.70
CA LEU A 175 -6.27 -3.36 17.87
C LEU A 175 -5.83 -4.80 18.18
N LEU A 176 -4.91 -5.36 17.39
CA LEU A 176 -4.41 -6.73 17.59
C LEU A 176 -3.53 -6.88 18.84
N THR A 177 -2.81 -5.83 19.22
CA THR A 177 -2.05 -5.82 20.48
C THR A 177 -2.99 -5.81 21.69
N ARG A 178 -4.09 -5.07 21.60
CA ARG A 178 -5.16 -5.09 22.61
C ARG A 178 -5.81 -6.46 22.68
N GLU A 179 -6.07 -7.11 21.54
CA GLU A 179 -6.66 -8.45 21.51
C GLU A 179 -5.79 -9.47 22.23
N HIS A 180 -4.47 -9.47 21.97
CA HIS A 180 -3.54 -10.31 22.72
C HIS A 180 -3.68 -10.07 24.24
N ASN A 181 -3.60 -8.83 24.70
CA ASN A 181 -3.66 -8.54 26.12
C ASN A 181 -5.03 -8.85 26.75
N ARG A 182 -6.12 -8.73 25.98
CA ARG A 182 -7.49 -9.09 26.38
C ARG A 182 -7.59 -10.60 26.59
N LEU A 183 -7.12 -11.40 25.62
CA LEU A 183 -7.08 -12.85 25.69
C LEU A 183 -6.16 -13.33 26.82
N ALA A 184 -4.95 -12.78 26.95
CA ALA A 184 -4.01 -13.13 28.02
C ALA A 184 -4.62 -12.88 29.41
N SER A 185 -5.31 -11.75 29.61
CA SER A 185 -5.98 -11.46 30.88
C SER A 185 -7.06 -12.51 31.21
N GLN A 186 -7.89 -12.89 30.23
CA GLN A 186 -8.94 -13.89 30.43
C GLN A 186 -8.38 -15.30 30.66
N LEU A 187 -7.33 -15.67 29.93
CA LEU A 187 -6.67 -16.97 30.07
C LEU A 187 -5.94 -17.09 31.42
N GLN A 188 -5.31 -16.01 31.90
CA GLN A 188 -4.69 -15.97 33.23
C GLN A 188 -5.74 -16.20 34.34
N GLN A 189 -6.94 -15.63 34.19
CA GLN A 189 -8.03 -15.85 35.15
C GLN A 189 -8.57 -17.29 35.10
N LEU A 190 -8.68 -17.87 33.91
CA LEU A 190 -9.14 -19.25 33.72
C LEU A 190 -8.11 -20.28 34.20
N ASN A 191 -6.83 -19.99 34.01
CA ASN A 191 -5.70 -20.86 34.31
C ASN A 191 -4.66 -20.14 35.19
N PRO A 192 -4.94 -19.91 36.49
CA PRO A 192 -4.03 -19.18 37.38
C PRO A 192 -2.65 -19.83 37.57
N HIS A 193 -2.52 -21.10 37.19
CA HIS A 193 -1.29 -21.88 37.29
C HIS A 193 -0.35 -21.71 36.08
N TRP A 194 -0.79 -21.06 34.99
CA TRP A 194 0.07 -20.79 33.84
C TRP A 194 1.09 -19.70 34.18
N ASP A 195 2.36 -19.97 33.85
CA ASP A 195 3.40 -18.95 33.90
C ASP A 195 3.31 -17.98 32.71
N GLY A 196 4.15 -16.94 32.72
CA GLY A 196 4.13 -15.91 31.69
C GLY A 196 4.50 -16.41 30.29
N ASP A 197 5.36 -17.43 30.19
CA ASP A 197 5.78 -17.99 28.91
C ASP A 197 4.65 -18.84 28.30
N ARG A 198 4.02 -19.72 29.11
CA ARG A 198 2.84 -20.49 28.70
C ARG A 198 1.71 -19.57 28.27
N LEU A 199 1.42 -18.55 29.08
CA LEU A 199 0.38 -17.56 28.80
C LEU A 199 0.64 -16.84 27.47
N PHE A 200 1.85 -16.30 27.30
CA PHE A 200 2.23 -15.59 26.07
C PHE A 200 2.08 -16.47 24.83
N MET A 201 2.57 -17.71 24.89
CA MET A 201 2.58 -18.61 23.75
C MET A 201 1.18 -19.11 23.38
N GLU A 202 0.33 -19.44 24.35
CA GLU A 202 -1.07 -19.81 24.08
C GLU A 202 -1.86 -18.61 23.52
N THR A 203 -1.69 -17.42 24.09
CA THR A 203 -2.34 -16.20 23.56
C THR A 203 -1.86 -15.89 22.14
N ARG A 204 -0.54 -15.93 21.88
CA ARG A 204 0.03 -15.72 20.55
C ARG A 204 -0.54 -16.72 19.53
N LYS A 205 -0.68 -17.99 19.93
CA LYS A 205 -1.23 -19.06 19.10
C LYS A 205 -2.70 -18.79 18.74
N ILE A 206 -3.51 -18.32 19.70
CA ILE A 206 -4.91 -17.94 19.43
C ILE A 206 -4.99 -16.76 18.47
N VAL A 207 -4.26 -15.66 18.73
CA VAL A 207 -4.27 -14.48 17.84
C VAL A 207 -3.78 -14.84 16.43
N GLY A 208 -2.76 -15.70 16.31
CA GLY A 208 -2.34 -16.24 15.01
C GLY A 208 -3.48 -16.95 14.28
N ALA A 209 -4.22 -17.80 14.99
CA ALA A 209 -5.39 -18.49 14.45
C ALA A 209 -6.52 -17.54 14.04
N GLU A 210 -6.77 -16.47 14.80
CA GLU A 210 -7.75 -15.44 14.44
C GLU A 210 -7.37 -14.74 13.15
N ILE A 211 -6.09 -14.33 13.00
CA ILE A 211 -5.58 -13.70 11.78
C ILE A 211 -5.70 -14.66 10.59
N GLN A 212 -5.34 -15.94 10.76
CA GLN A 212 -5.50 -16.96 9.71
C GLN A 212 -6.98 -17.13 9.33
N ALA A 213 -7.87 -17.33 10.31
CA ALA A 213 -9.30 -17.53 10.07
C ALA A 213 -9.92 -16.34 9.33
N ILE A 214 -9.66 -15.11 9.76
CA ILE A 214 -10.14 -13.88 9.10
C ILE A 214 -9.58 -13.78 7.68
N THR A 215 -8.28 -14.04 7.50
CA THR A 215 -7.63 -13.94 6.18
C THR A 215 -8.27 -14.91 5.17
N TYR A 216 -8.38 -16.19 5.51
CA TYR A 216 -8.89 -17.21 4.58
C TYR A 216 -10.40 -17.21 4.41
N ARG A 217 -11.17 -16.79 5.42
CA ARG A 217 -12.64 -16.86 5.38
C ARG A 217 -13.32 -15.55 5.01
N GLU A 218 -12.72 -14.41 5.34
CA GLU A 218 -13.32 -13.10 5.09
C GLU A 218 -12.60 -12.30 4.01
N PHE A 219 -11.26 -12.20 4.08
CA PHE A 219 -10.50 -11.33 3.18
C PHE A 219 -10.28 -11.95 1.79
N LEU A 220 -9.62 -13.12 1.71
CA LEU A 220 -9.22 -13.73 0.44
C LEU A 220 -10.37 -14.05 -0.52
N PRO A 221 -11.55 -14.53 -0.06
CA PRO A 221 -12.69 -14.74 -0.93
C PRO A 221 -13.16 -13.46 -1.64
N LYS A 222 -13.07 -12.30 -0.98
CA LYS A 222 -13.44 -11.01 -1.59
C LYS A 222 -12.38 -10.56 -2.61
N ILE A 223 -11.09 -10.81 -2.34
CA ILE A 223 -10.02 -10.44 -3.27
C ILE A 223 -10.02 -11.30 -4.53
N LEU A 224 -10.15 -12.62 -4.37
CA LEU A 224 -10.02 -13.60 -5.47
C LEU A 224 -11.36 -13.93 -6.14
N GLY A 225 -12.50 -13.58 -5.52
CA GLY A 225 -13.84 -13.78 -6.06
C GLY A 225 -14.07 -15.23 -6.50
N SER A 226 -14.65 -15.39 -7.69
CA SER A 226 -14.90 -16.68 -8.35
C SER A 226 -13.67 -17.60 -8.47
N THR A 227 -12.44 -17.07 -8.42
CA THR A 227 -11.22 -17.87 -8.51
C THR A 227 -10.74 -18.45 -7.18
N PHE A 228 -11.31 -18.01 -6.04
CA PHE A 228 -10.90 -18.46 -4.71
C PHE A 228 -11.00 -19.98 -4.56
N ALA A 229 -12.14 -20.56 -4.94
CA ALA A 229 -12.38 -22.01 -4.83
C ALA A 229 -11.42 -22.83 -5.72
N LYS A 230 -10.98 -22.28 -6.86
CA LYS A 230 -10.06 -22.95 -7.78
C LYS A 230 -8.59 -22.84 -7.35
N THR A 231 -8.20 -21.69 -6.80
CA THR A 231 -6.79 -21.39 -6.51
C THR A 231 -6.36 -21.71 -5.08
N ILE A 232 -7.29 -21.59 -4.12
CA ILE A 232 -7.05 -21.92 -2.70
C ILE A 232 -7.82 -23.17 -2.30
N GLY A 233 -9.09 -23.26 -2.68
CA GLY A 233 -9.93 -24.44 -2.43
C GLY A 233 -10.11 -24.77 -0.95
N GLN A 234 -10.59 -25.99 -0.68
CA GLN A 234 -10.75 -26.50 0.69
C GLN A 234 -9.40 -26.91 1.27
N TYR A 235 -9.28 -26.83 2.59
CA TYR A 235 -8.10 -27.32 3.29
C TYR A 235 -8.16 -28.85 3.43
N HIS A 236 -7.09 -29.54 3.04
CA HIS A 236 -7.01 -31.01 3.06
C HIS A 236 -6.05 -31.57 4.12
N GLY A 237 -5.44 -30.70 4.93
CA GLY A 237 -4.41 -31.07 5.91
C GLY A 237 -3.03 -30.51 5.54
N TYR A 238 -2.12 -30.57 6.49
CA TYR A 238 -0.73 -30.17 6.30
C TYR A 238 0.01 -31.19 5.41
N ASP A 239 0.73 -30.68 4.39
CA ASP A 239 1.62 -31.48 3.56
C ASP A 239 3.06 -30.98 3.72
N PRO A 240 3.99 -31.80 4.27
CA PRO A 240 5.38 -31.41 4.45
C PRO A 240 6.16 -31.22 3.14
N ASN A 241 5.63 -31.64 1.99
CA ASN A 241 6.26 -31.47 0.69
C ASN A 241 5.90 -30.15 0.00
N ILE A 242 4.96 -29.38 0.56
CA ILE A 242 4.60 -28.06 0.05
C ILE A 242 5.59 -27.03 0.58
N ASP A 243 6.23 -26.29 -0.34
CA ASP A 243 7.11 -25.18 0.00
C ASP A 243 6.29 -23.89 0.26
N PRO A 244 6.21 -23.38 1.52
CA PRO A 244 5.47 -22.17 1.84
C PRO A 244 6.25 -20.89 1.52
N THR A 245 7.46 -20.99 0.93
CA THR A 245 8.30 -19.83 0.64
C THR A 245 7.59 -18.80 -0.23
N LEU A 246 7.70 -17.54 0.18
CA LEU A 246 7.11 -16.42 -0.55
C LEU A 246 7.81 -16.25 -1.91
N VAL A 247 7.06 -16.32 -3.00
CA VAL A 247 7.62 -16.04 -4.33
C VAL A 247 7.82 -14.55 -4.56
N ASN A 248 8.84 -14.21 -5.34
CA ASN A 248 9.28 -12.82 -5.51
C ASN A 248 8.21 -11.95 -6.19
N GLU A 249 7.53 -12.51 -7.19
CA GLU A 249 6.43 -11.87 -7.92
C GLU A 249 5.23 -11.54 -7.04
N PHE A 250 5.01 -12.28 -5.94
CA PHE A 250 3.95 -11.99 -4.98
C PHE A 250 4.23 -10.66 -4.26
N ASN A 251 5.41 -10.53 -3.65
CA ASN A 251 5.79 -9.34 -2.87
C ASN A 251 6.08 -8.12 -3.75
N SER A 252 6.76 -8.33 -4.88
CA SER A 252 7.33 -7.25 -5.68
C SER A 252 6.36 -6.70 -6.72
N ALA A 253 5.26 -7.41 -6.99
CA ALA A 253 4.23 -6.98 -7.93
C ALA A 253 2.80 -7.33 -7.50
N ALA A 254 2.43 -8.62 -7.43
CA ALA A 254 1.03 -9.01 -7.41
C ALA A 254 0.27 -8.53 -6.17
N PHE A 255 0.82 -8.74 -4.97
CA PHE A 255 0.18 -8.33 -3.71
C PHE A 255 0.27 -6.82 -3.44
N ARG A 256 0.85 -6.05 -4.37
CA ARG A 256 0.83 -4.57 -4.36
C ARG A 256 -0.39 -3.98 -5.04
N PHE A 257 -1.33 -4.81 -5.52
CA PHE A 257 -2.60 -4.36 -6.11
C PHE A 257 -3.39 -3.42 -5.18
N GLY A 258 -3.25 -3.61 -3.85
CA GLY A 258 -3.87 -2.77 -2.82
C GLY A 258 -3.49 -1.29 -2.92
N HIS A 259 -2.37 -0.94 -3.56
CA HIS A 259 -2.00 0.47 -3.76
C HIS A 259 -3.02 1.24 -4.62
N GLY A 260 -3.77 0.58 -5.51
CA GLY A 260 -4.86 1.21 -6.25
C GLY A 260 -6.19 1.28 -5.50
N MET A 261 -6.28 0.61 -4.36
CA MET A 261 -7.45 0.62 -3.49
C MET A 261 -7.36 1.73 -2.43
N ILE A 262 -6.20 2.36 -2.28
CA ILE A 262 -5.95 3.48 -1.36
C ILE A 262 -6.88 4.64 -1.71
N GLN A 263 -7.53 5.18 -0.68
CA GLN A 263 -8.38 6.38 -0.79
C GLN A 263 -7.55 7.64 -0.63
N GLU A 264 -7.99 8.75 -1.23
CA GLU A 264 -7.35 10.05 -1.04
C GLU A 264 -7.76 10.71 0.28
N ILE A 265 -8.98 10.42 0.74
CA ILE A 265 -9.58 11.02 1.94
C ILE A 265 -10.27 9.91 2.73
N TYR A 266 -10.08 9.92 4.05
CA TYR A 266 -10.69 9.00 5.00
C TYR A 266 -11.53 9.81 5.99
N PRO A 267 -12.80 9.43 6.21
CA PRO A 267 -13.63 10.08 7.21
C PRO A 267 -13.17 9.71 8.63
N ARG A 268 -13.41 10.62 9.58
CA ARG A 268 -13.34 10.31 11.02
C ARG A 268 -14.73 10.45 11.60
N LEU A 269 -15.19 9.39 12.24
CA LEU A 269 -16.59 9.29 12.66
C LEU A 269 -16.74 9.09 14.17
N ASP A 270 -17.75 9.73 14.75
CA ASP A 270 -18.15 9.52 16.13
C ASP A 270 -18.88 8.18 16.32
N GLN A 271 -19.35 7.92 17.54
CA GLN A 271 -20.04 6.69 17.92
C GLN A 271 -21.35 6.46 17.17
N ASN A 272 -21.94 7.53 16.63
CA ASN A 272 -23.18 7.54 15.85
C ASN A 272 -22.91 7.57 14.34
N PHE A 273 -21.66 7.37 13.92
CA PHE A 273 -21.22 7.41 12.53
C PHE A 273 -21.40 8.79 11.85
N ASN A 274 -21.43 9.87 12.65
CA ASN A 274 -21.40 11.24 12.14
C ASN A 274 -19.96 11.77 12.08
N ASN A 275 -19.72 12.76 11.22
CA ASN A 275 -18.42 13.42 11.13
C ASN A 275 -18.07 14.11 12.46
N ILE A 276 -16.85 13.87 12.94
CA ILE A 276 -16.33 14.61 14.11
C ILE A 276 -15.89 16.03 13.71
N SER A 277 -15.75 16.92 14.70
CA SER A 277 -15.31 18.31 14.50
C SER A 277 -13.94 18.45 13.81
N LEU A 278 -13.04 17.48 13.99
CA LEU A 278 -11.76 17.43 13.31
C LEU A 278 -11.89 17.14 11.80
N GLY A 279 -13.05 16.66 11.33
CA GLY A 279 -13.32 16.35 9.93
C GLY A 279 -12.57 15.13 9.39
N SER A 280 -12.62 14.92 8.08
CA SER A 280 -11.85 13.87 7.41
C SER A 280 -10.34 14.18 7.43
N PHE A 281 -9.51 13.21 7.06
CA PHE A 281 -8.08 13.40 6.83
C PHE A 281 -7.69 12.85 5.46
N SER A 282 -6.73 13.50 4.80
CA SER A 282 -6.18 12.96 3.56
C SER A 282 -5.22 11.80 3.82
N PHE A 283 -5.02 10.92 2.84
CA PHE A 283 -4.04 9.84 2.95
C PHE A 283 -2.65 10.36 3.31
N PHE A 284 -2.21 11.42 2.63
CA PHE A 284 -0.93 12.08 2.89
C PHE A 284 -0.78 12.50 4.36
N GLU A 285 -1.80 13.16 4.91
CA GLU A 285 -1.82 13.57 6.30
C GLU A 285 -1.78 12.39 7.28
N GLY A 286 -2.29 11.23 6.88
CA GLY A 286 -2.24 10.01 7.67
C GLY A 286 -0.94 9.22 7.55
N THR A 287 -0.02 9.57 6.64
CA THR A 287 1.26 8.85 6.46
C THR A 287 2.35 9.39 7.40
N LEU A 288 3.05 8.52 8.12
CA LEU A 288 4.16 8.88 9.03
C LEU A 288 3.81 9.87 10.16
N HIS A 289 2.52 10.09 10.44
CA HIS A 289 2.01 11.09 11.38
C HIS A 289 1.08 10.46 12.45
N ASN A 290 1.64 9.64 13.33
CA ASN A 290 0.83 9.01 14.40
C ASN A 290 0.35 10.01 15.47
N ASP A 291 0.97 11.18 15.57
CA ASP A 291 0.48 12.28 16.40
C ASP A 291 -0.97 12.63 16.05
N ARG A 292 -1.34 12.57 14.76
CA ARG A 292 -2.73 12.79 14.32
C ARG A 292 -3.70 11.70 14.74
N LEU A 293 -3.23 10.47 14.96
CA LEU A 293 -4.03 9.41 15.58
C LEU A 293 -4.23 9.70 17.06
N ILE A 294 -3.16 10.02 17.77
CA ILE A 294 -3.16 10.20 19.23
C ILE A 294 -3.99 11.42 19.64
N PHE A 295 -3.79 12.56 18.99
CA PHE A 295 -4.51 13.80 19.27
C PHE A 295 -5.81 13.92 18.46
N GLY A 296 -6.09 12.95 17.57
CA GLY A 296 -7.27 12.92 16.72
C GLY A 296 -8.43 12.05 17.23
N GLY A 297 -8.39 11.64 18.51
CA GLY A 297 -9.43 10.81 19.12
C GLY A 297 -9.14 9.31 19.14
N GLY A 298 -7.89 8.89 18.92
CA GLY A 298 -7.48 7.49 19.00
C GLY A 298 -7.82 6.69 17.74
N ILE A 299 -7.94 5.37 17.90
CA ILE A 299 -8.16 4.45 16.76
C ILE A 299 -9.62 4.44 16.29
N ASP A 300 -10.55 4.69 17.20
CA ASP A 300 -11.99 4.53 16.99
C ASP A 300 -12.55 5.33 15.80
N PRO A 301 -12.32 6.66 15.71
CA PRO A 301 -12.87 7.44 14.59
C PRO A 301 -12.33 7.01 13.24
N ILE A 302 -11.07 6.55 13.20
CA ILE A 302 -10.40 6.06 12.00
C ILE A 302 -11.03 4.74 11.57
N LEU A 303 -11.15 3.78 12.51
CA LEU A 303 -11.72 2.47 12.24
C LEU A 303 -13.17 2.57 11.77
N ARG A 304 -14.02 3.39 12.41
CA ARG A 304 -15.40 3.63 11.94
C ARG A 304 -15.43 4.20 10.53
N GLY A 305 -14.55 5.14 10.21
CA GLY A 305 -14.42 5.68 8.86
C GLY A 305 -14.05 4.62 7.83
N MET A 306 -13.10 3.74 8.16
CA MET A 306 -12.67 2.64 7.29
C MET A 306 -13.74 1.55 7.12
N MET A 307 -14.63 1.34 8.10
CA MET A 307 -15.73 0.37 7.99
C MET A 307 -16.78 0.75 6.95
N ILE A 308 -17.03 2.05 6.75
CA ILE A 308 -18.11 2.52 5.87
C ILE A 308 -17.62 3.04 4.51
N LEU A 309 -16.32 3.31 4.38
CA LEU A 309 -15.74 3.90 3.18
C LEU A 309 -15.67 2.85 2.06
N PRO A 310 -16.37 3.04 0.92
CA PRO A 310 -16.30 2.09 -0.18
C PRO A 310 -14.90 2.02 -0.75
N VAL A 311 -14.42 0.81 -1.04
CA VAL A 311 -13.09 0.62 -1.61
C VAL A 311 -13.02 1.03 -3.09
N ARG A 312 -11.87 1.53 -3.54
CA ARG A 312 -11.60 1.85 -4.95
C ARG A 312 -11.21 0.60 -5.75
N ARG A 313 -11.43 0.65 -7.06
CA ARG A 313 -10.88 -0.34 -7.99
C ARG A 313 -9.35 -0.20 -8.09
N SER A 314 -8.65 -1.33 -7.97
CA SER A 314 -7.19 -1.43 -8.00
C SER A 314 -6.53 -0.86 -9.26
N GLN A 315 -7.22 -0.88 -10.41
CA GLN A 315 -6.70 -0.39 -11.70
C GLN A 315 -6.35 1.12 -11.73
N ARG A 316 -6.71 1.92 -10.72
CA ARG A 316 -6.55 3.39 -10.73
C ARG A 316 -5.84 3.92 -9.48
N LEU A 317 -4.52 4.09 -9.60
CA LEU A 317 -3.73 4.80 -8.60
C LEU A 317 -4.16 6.28 -8.50
N THR A 318 -4.11 6.81 -7.28
CA THR A 318 -4.56 8.17 -6.95
C THR A 318 -3.36 9.12 -6.96
N THR A 319 -3.59 10.43 -7.07
CA THR A 319 -2.48 11.40 -6.99
C THR A 319 -1.87 11.46 -5.58
N ALA A 320 -2.64 11.08 -4.55
CA ALA A 320 -2.10 10.89 -3.21
C ALA A 320 -1.05 9.76 -3.14
N VAL A 321 -1.09 8.80 -4.07
CA VAL A 321 -0.16 7.67 -4.17
C VAL A 321 0.96 7.94 -5.18
N THR A 322 0.68 8.65 -6.29
CA THR A 322 1.66 8.88 -7.37
C THR A 322 2.43 10.19 -7.25
N GLU A 323 1.91 11.23 -6.61
CA GLU A 323 2.57 12.54 -6.56
C GLU A 323 3.05 12.89 -5.14
N ASN A 324 2.26 12.54 -4.13
CA ASN A 324 2.42 13.10 -2.77
C ASN A 324 2.81 12.06 -1.72
N LEU A 325 3.15 10.81 -2.10
CA LEU A 325 3.51 9.82 -1.11
C LEU A 325 4.78 10.26 -0.36
N PHE A 326 4.74 10.28 0.97
CA PHE A 326 5.84 10.71 1.84
C PHE A 326 6.43 12.10 1.49
N GLY A 327 5.62 12.97 0.90
CA GLY A 327 5.94 14.39 0.67
C GLY A 327 6.43 14.73 -0.73
N ASN A 328 6.99 13.78 -1.50
CA ASN A 328 7.36 13.98 -2.92
C ASN A 328 7.83 12.66 -3.57
N THR A 329 6.98 11.64 -3.67
CA THR A 329 7.34 10.33 -4.23
C THR A 329 6.15 9.67 -4.93
N ASP A 330 6.46 8.87 -5.96
CA ASP A 330 5.50 8.08 -6.74
C ASP A 330 5.62 6.58 -6.39
N LEU A 331 4.61 6.04 -5.71
CA LEU A 331 4.59 4.61 -5.38
C LEU A 331 4.42 3.72 -6.60
N GLY A 332 3.68 4.18 -7.62
CA GLY A 332 3.50 3.46 -8.87
C GLY A 332 4.84 3.26 -9.58
N THR A 333 5.60 4.34 -9.72
CA THR A 333 6.97 4.30 -10.25
C THR A 333 7.88 3.41 -9.40
N ILE A 334 7.78 3.49 -8.07
CA ILE A 334 8.55 2.61 -7.17
C ILE A 334 8.21 1.13 -7.40
N ASN A 335 6.95 0.76 -7.57
CA ASN A 335 6.55 -0.63 -7.79
C ASN A 335 7.10 -1.17 -9.12
N ILE A 336 7.04 -0.36 -10.17
CA ILE A 336 7.65 -0.68 -11.48
C ILE A 336 9.16 -0.90 -11.31
N GLN A 337 9.85 0.07 -10.70
CA GLN A 337 11.30 0.01 -10.53
C GLN A 337 11.73 -1.14 -9.60
N ARG A 338 10.91 -1.48 -8.60
CA ARG A 338 11.13 -2.61 -7.69
C ARG A 338 10.99 -3.94 -8.43
N GLY A 339 10.00 -4.09 -9.29
CA GLY A 339 9.87 -5.28 -10.15
C GLY A 339 11.10 -5.49 -11.03
N ARG A 340 11.62 -4.41 -11.62
CA ARG A 340 12.86 -4.43 -12.42
C ARG A 340 14.10 -4.75 -11.58
N ASP A 341 14.24 -4.14 -10.40
CA ASP A 341 15.33 -4.42 -9.45
C ASP A 341 15.37 -5.89 -9.03
N HIS A 342 14.19 -6.49 -8.86
CA HIS A 342 14.02 -7.89 -8.49
C HIS A 342 14.15 -8.86 -9.67
N GLY A 343 14.34 -8.34 -10.89
CA GLY A 343 14.49 -9.17 -12.09
C GLY A 343 13.23 -9.96 -12.44
N LEU A 344 12.05 -9.42 -12.14
CA LEU A 344 10.79 -10.08 -12.49
C LEU A 344 10.66 -10.20 -14.01
N PRO A 345 10.23 -11.37 -14.53
CA PRO A 345 9.82 -11.50 -15.92
C PRO A 345 8.70 -10.53 -16.32
N SER A 346 8.53 -10.35 -17.63
CA SER A 346 7.46 -9.52 -18.18
C SER A 346 6.07 -10.04 -17.83
N TYR A 347 5.08 -9.16 -17.90
CA TYR A 347 3.67 -9.51 -17.78
C TYR A 347 3.26 -10.64 -18.74
N THR A 348 3.74 -10.63 -20.00
CA THR A 348 3.44 -11.69 -20.97
C THR A 348 3.97 -13.05 -20.55
N ARG A 349 5.12 -13.13 -19.87
CA ARG A 349 5.66 -14.38 -19.33
C ARG A 349 4.81 -14.92 -18.19
N PHE A 350 4.33 -14.05 -17.30
CA PHE A 350 3.42 -14.48 -16.24
C PHE A 350 2.04 -14.89 -16.78
N ARG A 351 1.53 -14.21 -17.81
CA ARG A 351 0.32 -14.67 -18.51
C ARG A 351 0.47 -16.09 -19.02
N GLN A 352 1.57 -16.39 -19.71
CA GLN A 352 1.88 -17.73 -20.21
C GLN A 352 1.99 -18.76 -19.08
N PHE A 353 2.71 -18.41 -18.00
CA PHE A 353 2.83 -19.25 -16.80
C PHE A 353 1.45 -19.57 -16.20
N CYS A 354 0.55 -18.60 -16.20
CA CYS A 354 -0.82 -18.72 -15.72
C CYS A 354 -1.78 -19.41 -16.73
N GLY A 355 -1.27 -19.94 -17.84
CA GLY A 355 -2.07 -20.62 -18.86
C GLY A 355 -2.93 -19.69 -19.72
N LEU A 356 -2.66 -18.38 -19.70
CA LEU A 356 -3.31 -17.40 -20.57
C LEU A 356 -2.65 -17.37 -21.96
N SER A 357 -3.37 -16.87 -22.96
CA SER A 357 -2.90 -16.84 -24.34
C SER A 357 -1.66 -15.98 -24.54
N THR A 358 -0.71 -16.46 -25.35
CA THR A 358 0.47 -15.69 -25.77
C THR A 358 0.06 -14.42 -26.50
N ALA A 359 0.70 -13.31 -26.14
CA ALA A 359 0.43 -12.01 -26.71
C ALA A 359 1.63 -11.47 -27.47
N THR A 360 1.50 -11.37 -28.80
CA THR A 360 2.50 -10.76 -29.68
C THR A 360 2.11 -9.32 -30.06
N THR A 361 0.84 -8.97 -29.92
CA THR A 361 0.30 -7.61 -30.09
C THR A 361 -0.48 -7.19 -28.85
N PHE A 362 -0.70 -5.88 -28.66
CA PHE A 362 -1.51 -5.38 -27.53
C PHE A 362 -2.98 -5.77 -27.65
N ASP A 363 -3.49 -6.11 -28.85
CA ASP A 363 -4.86 -6.61 -29.01
C ASP A 363 -5.06 -8.02 -28.44
N HIS A 364 -4.00 -8.81 -28.30
CA HIS A 364 -4.06 -10.09 -27.58
C HIS A 364 -4.23 -9.90 -26.05
N PHE A 365 -4.24 -8.67 -25.55
CA PHE A 365 -4.62 -8.36 -24.17
C PHE A 365 -6.12 -8.13 -24.02
N SER A 366 -6.91 -8.16 -25.11
CA SER A 366 -8.33 -7.77 -25.11
C SER A 366 -9.24 -8.57 -24.17
N ARG A 367 -8.86 -9.78 -23.77
CA ARG A 367 -9.63 -10.60 -22.83
C ARG A 367 -9.43 -10.16 -21.38
N GLU A 368 -8.22 -9.80 -21.01
CA GLU A 368 -7.86 -9.41 -19.64
C GLU A 368 -7.86 -7.91 -19.44
N ILE A 369 -7.58 -7.12 -20.48
CA ILE A 369 -7.63 -5.65 -20.48
C ILE A 369 -8.63 -5.22 -21.55
N MET A 370 -9.90 -5.12 -21.17
CA MET A 370 -11.01 -4.94 -22.10
C MET A 370 -10.91 -3.59 -22.82
N SER A 371 -10.49 -2.54 -22.11
CA SER A 371 -10.40 -1.17 -22.66
C SER A 371 -9.36 -1.07 -23.80
N PRO A 372 -9.79 -0.77 -25.05
CA PRO A 372 -8.85 -0.55 -26.15
C PRO A 372 -7.98 0.70 -25.94
N GLN A 373 -8.48 1.70 -25.20
CA GLN A 373 -7.71 2.92 -24.89
C GLN A 373 -6.54 2.62 -23.95
N ILE A 374 -6.72 1.73 -22.96
CA ILE A 374 -5.64 1.28 -22.09
C ILE A 374 -4.60 0.50 -22.91
N ARG A 375 -5.05 -0.42 -23.77
CA ARG A 375 -4.15 -1.19 -24.66
C ARG A 375 -3.35 -0.28 -25.61
N ALA A 376 -3.97 0.73 -26.20
CA ALA A 376 -3.28 1.71 -27.05
C ALA A 376 -2.24 2.53 -26.26
N LYS A 377 -2.52 2.91 -25.01
CA LYS A 377 -1.54 3.57 -24.13
C LYS A 377 -0.37 2.66 -23.77
N LEU A 378 -0.64 1.39 -23.48
CA LEU A 378 0.42 0.40 -23.26
C LEU A 378 1.31 0.27 -24.50
N GLN A 379 0.73 0.27 -25.70
CA GLN A 379 1.49 0.25 -26.95
C GLN A 379 2.37 1.49 -27.11
N LEU A 380 1.83 2.68 -26.84
CA LEU A 380 2.58 3.93 -26.91
C LEU A 380 3.78 3.95 -25.94
N ILE A 381 3.59 3.42 -24.72
CA ILE A 381 4.60 3.47 -23.65
C ILE A 381 5.65 2.37 -23.79
N TYR A 382 5.23 1.12 -24.03
CA TYR A 382 6.11 -0.04 -24.01
C TYR A 382 6.60 -0.47 -25.40
N GLY A 383 5.93 -0.05 -26.48
CA GLY A 383 6.24 -0.43 -27.86
C GLY A 383 5.88 -1.89 -28.20
N THR A 384 6.27 -2.85 -27.36
CA THR A 384 6.02 -4.30 -27.54
C THR A 384 5.44 -4.92 -26.27
N PRO A 385 4.49 -5.88 -26.36
CA PRO A 385 3.88 -6.53 -25.19
C PRO A 385 4.88 -7.13 -24.20
N ASP A 386 5.98 -7.70 -24.68
CA ASP A 386 6.99 -8.36 -23.84
C ASP A 386 7.80 -7.40 -22.95
N LYS A 387 7.65 -6.08 -23.11
CA LYS A 387 8.29 -5.09 -22.24
C LYS A 387 7.41 -4.63 -21.07
N VAL A 388 6.13 -5.02 -21.05
CA VAL A 388 5.19 -4.60 -20.01
C VAL A 388 5.62 -5.21 -18.67
N ASP A 389 5.89 -4.35 -17.69
CA ASP A 389 6.21 -4.78 -16.32
C ASP A 389 5.03 -5.53 -15.69
N LEU A 390 5.30 -6.60 -14.93
CA LEU A 390 4.26 -7.43 -14.29
C LEU A 390 3.26 -6.61 -13.47
N PHE A 391 3.76 -5.67 -12.66
CA PHE A 391 2.92 -4.80 -11.83
C PHE A 391 1.93 -4.00 -12.69
N VAL A 392 2.38 -3.44 -13.81
CA VAL A 392 1.55 -2.60 -14.68
C VAL A 392 0.53 -3.43 -15.43
N GLY A 393 0.95 -4.54 -16.04
CA GLY A 393 0.04 -5.42 -16.76
C GLY A 393 -1.04 -6.00 -15.86
N GLY A 394 -0.64 -6.62 -14.75
CA GLY A 394 -1.59 -7.26 -13.81
C GLY A 394 -2.50 -6.28 -13.07
N LEU A 395 -2.05 -5.05 -12.81
CA LEU A 395 -2.91 -4.02 -12.20
C LEU A 395 -3.98 -3.51 -13.18
N LEU A 396 -3.68 -3.48 -14.47
CA LEU A 396 -4.59 -2.99 -15.51
C LEU A 396 -5.61 -4.02 -15.98
N GLU A 397 -5.41 -5.30 -15.65
CA GLU A 397 -6.41 -6.34 -15.93
C GLU A 397 -7.75 -6.01 -15.25
N ASP A 398 -8.84 -6.28 -15.95
CA ASP A 398 -10.18 -6.24 -15.42
C ASP A 398 -10.35 -7.34 -14.36
N PRO A 399 -10.96 -7.03 -13.19
CA PRO A 399 -11.09 -8.01 -12.12
C PRO A 399 -11.86 -9.26 -12.53
N VAL A 400 -11.47 -10.40 -11.97
CA VAL A 400 -12.29 -11.62 -12.05
C VAL A 400 -13.66 -11.39 -11.42
N GLN A 401 -14.64 -12.21 -11.80
CA GLN A 401 -16.01 -12.08 -11.28
C GLN A 401 -16.00 -12.12 -9.75
N GLU A 402 -16.64 -11.11 -9.14
CA GLU A 402 -16.74 -10.90 -7.68
C GLU A 402 -15.38 -10.75 -6.96
N GLY A 403 -14.30 -10.47 -7.69
CA GLY A 403 -12.97 -10.22 -7.14
C GLY A 403 -12.48 -8.78 -7.34
N PHE A 404 -11.27 -8.48 -6.86
CA PHE A 404 -10.61 -7.18 -6.97
C PHE A 404 -9.33 -7.18 -7.82
N VAL A 405 -8.91 -8.36 -8.28
CA VAL A 405 -7.70 -8.56 -9.08
C VAL A 405 -8.02 -9.28 -10.38
N GLY A 406 -7.24 -8.99 -11.43
CA GLY A 406 -7.32 -9.71 -12.68
C GLY A 406 -6.78 -11.15 -12.61
N PRO A 407 -6.98 -11.93 -13.68
CA PRO A 407 -6.62 -13.35 -13.72
C PRO A 407 -5.12 -13.63 -13.47
N THR A 408 -4.20 -12.77 -13.93
CA THR A 408 -2.76 -12.96 -13.70
C THR A 408 -2.40 -12.76 -12.24
N PHE A 409 -2.91 -11.71 -11.59
CA PHE A 409 -2.69 -11.52 -10.15
C PHE A 409 -3.41 -12.58 -9.31
N ALA A 410 -4.61 -13.01 -9.68
CA ALA A 410 -5.29 -14.12 -9.01
C ALA A 410 -4.48 -15.42 -9.07
N CYS A 411 -3.86 -15.72 -10.21
CA CYS A 411 -2.97 -16.87 -10.42
C CYS A 411 -1.69 -16.81 -9.58
N ILE A 412 -1.18 -15.64 -9.21
CA ILE A 412 0.00 -15.50 -8.33
C ILE A 412 -0.42 -15.51 -6.85
N ILE A 413 -1.48 -14.76 -6.52
CA ILE A 413 -1.92 -14.56 -5.13
C ILE A 413 -2.52 -15.84 -4.55
N GLY A 414 -3.44 -16.48 -5.27
CA GLY A 414 -4.16 -17.66 -4.77
C GLY A 414 -3.23 -18.81 -4.39
N PRO A 415 -2.40 -19.33 -5.32
CA PRO A 415 -1.44 -20.39 -5.02
C PRO A 415 -0.41 -20.03 -3.95
N GLN A 416 -0.01 -18.76 -3.81
CA GLN A 416 0.86 -18.37 -2.70
C GLN A 416 0.15 -18.57 -1.36
N PHE A 417 -1.08 -18.09 -1.20
CA PHE A 417 -1.85 -18.29 0.02
C PHE A 417 -2.19 -19.77 0.27
N GLN A 418 -2.43 -20.54 -0.79
CA GLN A 418 -2.64 -21.99 -0.68
C GLN A 418 -1.39 -22.70 -0.14
N ARG A 419 -0.20 -22.41 -0.67
CA ARG A 419 1.06 -22.97 -0.16
C ARG A 419 1.38 -22.54 1.27
N THR A 420 1.12 -21.26 1.60
CA THR A 420 1.28 -20.76 2.97
C THR A 420 0.30 -21.43 3.94
N ARG A 421 -0.88 -21.89 3.49
CA ARG A 421 -1.84 -22.66 4.30
C ARG A 421 -1.43 -24.12 4.44
N ASP A 422 -1.22 -24.78 3.30
CA ASP A 422 -1.08 -26.23 3.22
C ASP A 422 0.33 -26.68 3.65
N GLY A 423 1.34 -25.81 3.53
CA GLY A 423 2.70 -26.01 4.02
C GLY A 423 2.95 -25.49 5.45
N ASP A 424 1.93 -24.98 6.14
CA ASP A 424 2.05 -24.53 7.54
C ASP A 424 1.59 -25.63 8.51
N ARG A 425 2.57 -26.24 9.20
CA ARG A 425 2.31 -27.25 10.24
C ARG A 425 1.48 -26.69 11.40
N PHE A 426 1.53 -25.38 11.65
CA PHE A 426 0.79 -24.69 12.70
C PHE A 426 -0.50 -24.01 12.21
N TYR A 427 -0.94 -24.29 10.97
CA TYR A 427 -2.23 -23.81 10.48
C TYR A 427 -3.35 -24.20 11.44
N TYR A 428 -4.25 -23.27 11.76
CA TYR A 428 -5.18 -23.43 12.88
C TYR A 428 -6.16 -24.61 12.74
N GLU A 429 -6.42 -25.08 11.51
CA GLU A 429 -7.26 -26.26 11.26
C GLU A 429 -6.47 -27.58 11.21
N ASN A 430 -5.14 -27.54 11.27
CA ASN A 430 -4.32 -28.75 11.25
C ASN A 430 -4.56 -29.59 12.53
N PRO A 431 -4.82 -30.91 12.42
CA PRO A 431 -5.03 -31.75 13.59
C PRO A 431 -3.90 -31.67 14.62
N GLY A 432 -4.27 -31.55 15.90
CA GLY A 432 -3.32 -31.45 17.01
C GLY A 432 -2.89 -30.02 17.36
N ILE A 433 -3.22 -29.02 16.55
CA ILE A 433 -2.96 -27.61 16.89
C ILE A 433 -3.99 -27.10 17.90
N PHE A 434 -5.28 -27.29 17.63
CA PHE A 434 -6.35 -26.98 18.56
C PHE A 434 -7.25 -28.21 18.76
N THR A 435 -7.89 -28.30 19.92
CA THR A 435 -8.93 -29.31 20.15
C THR A 435 -10.15 -29.01 19.27
N HIS A 436 -11.02 -30.01 19.04
CA HIS A 436 -12.24 -29.79 18.28
C HIS A 436 -13.15 -28.71 18.89
N ALA A 437 -13.20 -28.64 20.21
CA ALA A 437 -13.95 -27.61 20.93
C ALA A 437 -13.36 -26.20 20.71
N GLN A 438 -12.03 -26.07 20.81
CA GLN A 438 -11.32 -24.82 20.53
C GLN A 438 -11.51 -24.36 19.08
N LEU A 439 -11.40 -25.29 18.11
CA LEU A 439 -11.59 -24.98 16.70
C LEU A 439 -13.01 -24.49 16.39
N LYS A 440 -14.04 -25.05 17.04
CA LYS A 440 -15.42 -24.57 16.91
C LYS A 440 -15.57 -23.12 17.39
N GLU A 441 -14.83 -22.73 18.42
CA GLU A 441 -14.81 -21.35 18.91
C GLU A 441 -14.05 -20.42 17.97
N ILE A 442 -12.84 -20.79 17.51
CA ILE A 442 -12.07 -20.00 16.53
C ILE A 442 -12.90 -19.74 15.26
N ARG A 443 -13.72 -20.69 14.81
CA ARG A 443 -14.61 -20.50 13.65
C ARG A 443 -15.68 -19.42 13.84
N LYS A 444 -15.92 -18.94 15.05
CA LYS A 444 -16.83 -17.81 15.33
C LYS A 444 -16.17 -16.45 15.13
N ILE A 445 -14.83 -16.37 15.14
CA ILE A 445 -14.12 -15.08 15.01
C ILE A 445 -14.43 -14.42 13.67
N SER A 446 -14.53 -13.10 13.70
CA SER A 446 -14.65 -12.22 12.54
C SER A 446 -13.83 -10.96 12.79
N PHE A 447 -13.46 -10.24 11.72
CA PHE A 447 -12.79 -8.96 11.92
C PHE A 447 -13.72 -7.95 12.63
N SER A 448 -15.04 -8.05 12.40
CA SER A 448 -16.06 -7.28 13.12
C SER A 448 -16.05 -7.53 14.63
N ARG A 449 -15.82 -8.77 15.07
CA ARG A 449 -15.70 -9.11 16.49
C ARG A 449 -14.47 -8.46 17.12
N LEU A 450 -13.32 -8.50 16.43
CA LEU A 450 -12.10 -7.84 16.89
C LEU A 450 -12.29 -6.33 17.10
N LEU A 451 -13.01 -5.67 16.19
CA LEU A 451 -13.36 -4.25 16.31
C LEU A 451 -14.21 -3.98 17.55
N CYS A 452 -15.20 -4.82 17.82
CA CYS A 452 -16.06 -4.69 18.99
C CYS A 452 -15.34 -4.97 20.32
N ASP A 453 -14.44 -5.96 20.37
CA ASP A 453 -13.76 -6.35 21.62
C ASP A 453 -12.60 -5.42 22.01
N ASN A 454 -12.03 -4.69 21.04
CA ASN A 454 -10.79 -3.94 21.23
C ASN A 454 -10.87 -2.45 20.86
N GLY A 455 -11.99 -2.01 20.29
CA GLY A 455 -12.33 -0.59 20.16
C GLY A 455 -12.60 0.04 21.53
N ASP A 456 -12.29 1.32 21.69
CA ASP A 456 -12.52 2.02 22.96
C ASP A 456 -14.03 2.26 23.19
N ASN A 457 -14.79 2.55 22.13
CA ASN A 457 -16.24 2.82 22.15
C ASN A 457 -16.92 2.36 20.83
N ILE A 458 -16.56 1.19 20.30
CA ILE A 458 -17.17 0.63 19.08
C ILE A 458 -18.30 -0.33 19.48
N ASN A 459 -19.54 0.15 19.39
CA ASN A 459 -20.74 -0.62 19.75
C ASN A 459 -21.54 -1.17 18.54
N HIS A 460 -21.26 -0.66 17.35
CA HIS A 460 -21.89 -1.05 16.10
C HIS A 460 -20.83 -1.24 15.02
N VAL A 461 -20.96 -2.32 14.25
CA VAL A 461 -20.03 -2.71 13.18
C VAL A 461 -20.80 -3.34 12.03
N PRO A 462 -20.27 -3.36 10.80
CA PRO A 462 -20.83 -4.20 9.74
C PRO A 462 -20.83 -5.67 10.17
N ARG A 463 -21.87 -6.44 9.79
CA ARG A 463 -21.91 -7.88 10.08
C ARG A 463 -20.75 -8.65 9.41
N GLU A 464 -20.43 -8.30 8.16
CA GLU A 464 -19.25 -8.78 7.44
C GLU A 464 -18.28 -7.59 7.31
N ALA A 465 -17.12 -7.61 7.96
CA ALA A 465 -16.26 -6.42 8.05
C ALA A 465 -15.73 -5.90 6.69
N PHE A 466 -15.59 -6.79 5.71
CA PHE A 466 -15.13 -6.47 4.35
C PHE A 466 -16.26 -6.22 3.36
N ARG A 467 -17.48 -5.95 3.85
CA ARG A 467 -18.65 -5.65 3.03
C ARG A 467 -19.38 -4.44 3.59
N ILE A 468 -19.66 -3.47 2.72
CA ILE A 468 -20.53 -2.35 3.07
C ILE A 468 -21.94 -2.89 3.26
N GLY A 469 -22.54 -2.56 4.40
CA GLY A 469 -23.88 -2.99 4.73
C GLY A 469 -24.37 -2.33 6.01
N GLU A 470 -25.54 -2.78 6.46
CA GLU A 470 -26.13 -2.28 7.69
C GLU A 470 -25.25 -2.57 8.91
N LEU A 471 -25.16 -1.58 9.79
CA LEU A 471 -24.46 -1.70 11.04
C LEU A 471 -25.29 -2.53 12.01
N THR A 472 -24.63 -3.48 12.65
CA THR A 472 -25.19 -4.44 13.61
C THR A 472 -24.59 -4.16 14.98
N SER A 473 -25.38 -4.34 16.05
CA SER A 473 -24.87 -4.21 17.41
C SER A 473 -23.79 -5.25 17.71
N CYS A 474 -22.73 -4.85 18.40
CA CYS A 474 -21.68 -5.76 18.86
C CYS A 474 -22.19 -6.90 19.74
N THR A 475 -23.36 -6.76 20.38
CA THR A 475 -24.00 -7.85 21.14
C THR A 475 -24.48 -9.01 20.27
N GLN A 476 -24.71 -8.76 18.98
CA GLN A 476 -25.17 -9.76 18.01
C GLN A 476 -24.01 -10.37 17.20
N ILE A 477 -22.78 -9.89 17.37
CA ILE A 477 -21.59 -10.43 16.72
C ILE A 477 -21.03 -11.58 17.59
N PRO A 478 -20.94 -12.82 17.07
CA PRO A 478 -20.49 -13.97 17.84
C PRO A 478 -19.14 -13.76 18.51
N GLN A 479 -19.02 -14.21 19.77
CA GLN A 479 -17.78 -14.19 20.55
C GLN A 479 -17.26 -15.61 20.77
N MET A 480 -15.94 -15.74 20.89
CA MET A 480 -15.29 -16.98 21.29
C MET A 480 -15.52 -17.27 22.77
N ASP A 481 -15.90 -18.51 23.08
CA ASP A 481 -15.95 -19.02 24.46
C ASP A 481 -14.58 -19.58 24.88
N LEU A 482 -13.81 -18.77 25.62
CA LEU A 482 -12.47 -19.17 26.08
C LEU A 482 -12.46 -20.26 27.16
N THR A 483 -13.62 -20.67 27.70
CA THR A 483 -13.67 -21.80 28.65
C THR A 483 -13.13 -23.10 28.05
N LYS A 484 -13.04 -23.20 26.71
CA LYS A 484 -12.43 -24.35 26.01
C LYS A 484 -10.90 -24.40 26.09
N TRP A 485 -10.26 -23.41 26.72
CA TRP A 485 -8.83 -23.37 27.04
C TRP A 485 -8.55 -23.56 28.53
N LYS A 486 -9.57 -23.86 29.36
CA LYS A 486 -9.38 -24.13 30.78
C LYS A 486 -8.69 -25.48 30.97
N GLU A 487 -7.64 -25.49 31.79
CA GLU A 487 -6.87 -26.67 32.23
C GLU A 487 -7.11 -26.98 33.72
#